data_AF-A0A918W946-F1
#
_entry.id   AF-A0A918W946-F1
#
_cell.length_a   1.000
_cell.length_b   1.000
_cell.length_c   1.000
_cell.angle_alpha   90.00
_cell.angle_beta   90.00
_cell.angle_gamma   90.00
#
_symmetry.space_group_name_H-M   'P 1'
#
loop_
_entity.id
_entity.type
_entity.pdbx_description
1 polymer ?
#
loop_
_entity_poly.entity_id
_entity_poly.type
_entity_poly.pdbx_seq_one_letter_code
_entity_poly.pdbx_strand_id
1 'polypeptide(L)'
;MSMSDPRELAERARIVDLRLEQWYQARRLQLPLEVQSEFTAMAFEAIARDPASDPNAVMDTLIVELDERLGHIASSEGRSATGRRRARPSLMDRLRRPFRGSDAPPPR
;
A
#
# COMPACT_ATOMS: atom_id res chain seq x y z
N MET A 1 8.21 -7.16 -40.13
CA MET A 1 8.20 -7.14 -38.65
C MET A 1 9.49 -6.48 -38.22
N SER A 2 9.48 -5.16 -38.03
CA SER A 2 10.68 -4.45 -37.58
C SER A 2 10.99 -4.89 -36.16
N MET A 3 12.18 -5.46 -35.98
CA MET A 3 12.81 -5.53 -34.66
C MET A 3 12.87 -4.08 -34.16
N SER A 4 12.25 -3.77 -33.02
CA SER A 4 12.31 -2.44 -32.41
C SER A 4 13.77 -1.97 -32.39
N ASP A 5 14.02 -0.77 -32.90
CA ASP A 5 15.38 -0.24 -32.98
C ASP A 5 16.01 -0.25 -31.58
N PRO A 6 17.24 -0.78 -31.40
CA PRO A 6 17.87 -0.87 -30.08
C PRO A 6 18.06 0.51 -29.43
N ARG A 7 18.09 1.57 -30.23
CA ARG A 7 18.11 2.98 -29.77
C ARG A 7 16.78 3.39 -29.14
N GLU A 8 15.67 2.99 -29.75
CA GLU A 8 14.33 3.26 -29.24
C GLU A 8 14.09 2.53 -27.92
N LEU A 9 14.57 1.28 -27.82
CA LEU A 9 14.54 0.53 -26.56
C LEU A 9 15.36 1.22 -25.46
N ALA A 10 16.56 1.71 -25.80
CA ALA A 10 17.41 2.43 -24.85
C ALA A 10 16.79 3.76 -24.38
N GLU A 11 16.07 4.45 -25.26
CA GLU A 11 15.33 5.67 -24.92
C GLU A 11 14.13 5.38 -24.01
N ARG A 12 13.32 4.37 -24.34
CA ARG A 12 12.22 3.90 -23.49
C ARG A 12 12.74 3.47 -22.12
N ALA A 13 13.86 2.76 -22.06
CA ALA A 13 14.50 2.36 -20.80
C ALA A 13 14.92 3.56 -19.95
N ARG A 14 15.50 4.61 -20.55
CA ARG A 14 15.83 5.85 -19.85
C ARG A 14 14.60 6.57 -19.31
N ILE A 15 13.51 6.61 -20.08
CA ILE A 15 12.26 7.22 -19.63
C ILE A 15 11.71 6.48 -18.41
N VAL A 16 11.67 5.14 -18.45
CA VAL A 16 11.22 4.30 -17.33
C VAL A 16 12.04 4.58 -16.07
N ASP A 17 13.36 4.50 -16.18
CA ASP A 17 14.27 4.62 -15.04
C ASP A 17 14.16 6.00 -14.39
N LEU A 18 14.20 7.07 -15.20
CA LEU A 18 14.07 8.44 -14.72
C LEU A 18 12.71 8.71 -14.04
N ARG A 19 11.62 8.16 -14.58
CA ARG A 19 10.27 8.39 -14.06
C ARG A 19 10.04 7.65 -12.75
N LEU A 20 10.52 6.41 -12.65
CA LEU A 20 10.49 5.66 -11.39
C LEU A 20 11.36 6.33 -10.33
N GLU A 21 12.57 6.77 -10.68
CA GLU A 21 13.44 7.50 -9.76
C GLU A 21 12.78 8.78 -9.22
N GLN A 22 12.20 9.61 -10.10
CA GLN A 22 11.48 10.82 -9.69
C GLN A 22 10.31 10.49 -8.76
N TRP A 23 9.57 9.42 -9.05
CA TRP A 23 8.44 8.99 -8.22
C TRP A 23 8.89 8.52 -6.83
N TYR A 24 9.96 7.71 -6.74
CA TYR A 24 10.54 7.30 -5.46
C TYR A 24 10.98 8.51 -4.62
N GLN A 25 11.67 9.47 -5.24
CA GLN A 25 12.15 10.68 -4.57
C GLN A 25 11.00 11.58 -4.12
N ALA A 26 10.01 11.82 -4.97
CA ALA A 26 8.84 12.65 -4.66
C ALA A 26 8.07 12.13 -3.44
N ARG A 27 8.03 10.80 -3.27
CA ARG A 27 7.36 10.13 -2.15
C ARG A 27 8.27 9.79 -0.98
N ARG A 28 9.57 10.07 -1.11
CA ARG A 28 10.62 9.67 -0.14
C ARG A 28 10.57 8.16 0.17
N LEU A 29 10.27 7.35 -0.84
CA LEU A 29 10.20 5.90 -0.72
C LEU A 29 11.62 5.32 -0.74
N GLN A 30 11.93 4.51 0.26
CA GLN A 30 13.14 3.68 0.27
C GLN A 30 12.73 2.23 0.10
N LEU A 31 12.45 1.85 -1.14
CA LEU A 31 12.08 0.48 -1.47
C LEU A 31 13.33 -0.40 -1.58
N PRO A 32 13.27 -1.69 -1.17
CA PRO A 32 14.32 -2.66 -1.47
C PRO A 32 14.58 -2.78 -2.97
N LEU A 33 15.82 -3.10 -3.34
CA LEU A 33 16.22 -3.25 -4.75
C LEU A 33 15.37 -4.29 -5.49
N GLU A 34 14.93 -5.34 -4.81
CA GLU A 34 14.04 -6.36 -5.38
C GLU A 34 12.70 -5.75 -5.83
N VAL A 35 12.11 -4.90 -4.99
CA VAL A 35 10.82 -4.22 -5.29
C VAL A 35 11.01 -3.19 -6.41
N GLN A 36 12.12 -2.45 -6.39
CA GLN A 36 12.45 -1.52 -7.48
C GLN A 36 12.59 -2.25 -8.83
N SER A 37 13.25 -3.42 -8.81
CA SER A 37 13.45 -4.25 -10.01
C SER A 37 12.11 -4.80 -10.55
N GLU A 38 11.20 -5.22 -9.66
CA GLU A 38 9.85 -5.64 -10.04
C GLU A 38 9.07 -4.50 -10.72
N PHE A 39 9.17 -3.29 -10.18
CA PHE A 39 8.48 -2.11 -10.75
C PHE A 39 9.04 -1.73 -12.12
N THR A 40 10.36 -1.78 -12.28
CA THR A 40 11.01 -1.59 -13.58
C THR A 40 10.55 -2.65 -14.59
N ALA A 41 10.46 -3.92 -14.20
CA ALA A 41 9.97 -4.99 -15.07
C ALA A 41 8.50 -4.77 -15.51
N MET A 42 7.61 -4.39 -14.58
CA MET A 42 6.23 -4.04 -14.90
C MET A 42 6.12 -2.86 -15.87
N ALA A 43 6.96 -1.84 -15.70
CA ALA A 43 6.98 -0.68 -16.60
C ALA A 43 7.39 -1.07 -18.02
N PHE A 44 8.41 -1.92 -18.17
CA PHE A 44 8.78 -2.45 -19.48
C PHE A 44 7.68 -3.32 -20.09
N GLU A 45 6.99 -4.14 -19.29
CA GLU A 45 5.87 -4.94 -19.78
C GLU A 45 4.70 -4.06 -20.27
N ALA A 46 4.37 -2.99 -19.54
CA ALA A 46 3.32 -2.05 -19.91
C ALA A 46 3.62 -1.35 -21.26
N ILE A 47 4.86 -0.88 -21.43
CA ILE A 47 5.32 -0.26 -22.68
C ILE A 47 5.38 -1.27 -23.83
N ALA A 48 5.75 -2.52 -23.55
CA ALA A 48 5.78 -3.57 -24.56
C ALA A 48 4.38 -4.00 -25.02
N ARG A 49 3.38 -3.91 -24.13
CA ARG A 49 1.98 -4.25 -24.44
C ARG A 49 1.34 -3.24 -25.39
N ASP A 50 1.72 -1.97 -25.29
CA ASP A 50 1.28 -0.92 -26.21
C ASP A 50 2.45 -0.10 -26.75
N PRO A 51 3.14 -0.60 -27.77
CA PRO A 51 4.32 0.06 -28.31
C PRO A 51 3.99 1.32 -29.13
N ALA A 52 2.72 1.54 -29.50
CA ALA A 52 2.29 2.71 -30.29
C ALA A 52 1.99 3.93 -29.41
N SER A 53 1.77 3.71 -28.11
CA SER A 53 1.51 4.77 -27.15
C SER A 53 2.78 5.50 -26.71
N ASP A 54 2.61 6.76 -26.31
CA ASP A 54 3.68 7.57 -25.71
C ASP A 54 4.14 6.92 -24.40
N PRO A 55 5.43 6.53 -24.28
CA PRO A 55 5.99 5.96 -23.07
C PRO A 55 5.71 6.82 -21.83
N ASN A 56 5.63 8.15 -21.96
CA ASN A 56 5.33 9.04 -20.83
C ASN A 56 3.89 8.86 -20.33
N ALA A 57 2.93 8.74 -21.23
CA ALA A 57 1.52 8.53 -20.88
C ALA A 57 1.27 7.15 -20.26
N VAL A 58 1.98 6.13 -20.76
CA VAL A 58 1.98 4.79 -20.17
C VAL A 58 2.55 4.83 -18.75
N MET A 59 3.66 5.54 -18.55
CA MET A 59 4.26 5.71 -17.22
C MET A 59 3.38 6.52 -16.26
N ASP A 60 2.67 7.56 -16.72
CA ASP A 60 1.73 8.30 -15.88
C ASP A 60 0.61 7.39 -15.36
N THR A 61 0.05 6.54 -16.24
CA THR A 61 -0.97 5.58 -15.87
C THR A 61 -0.44 4.57 -14.85
N LEU A 62 0.75 4.00 -15.11
CA LEU A 62 1.39 3.05 -14.20
C LEU A 62 1.69 3.66 -12.83
N ILE A 63 2.15 4.91 -12.77
CA ILE A 63 2.44 5.62 -11.52
C ILE A 63 1.18 5.80 -10.68
N VAL A 64 0.04 6.09 -11.31
CA VAL A 64 -1.26 6.19 -10.61
C VAL A 64 -1.65 4.83 -10.02
N GLU A 65 -1.55 3.74 -10.80
CA GLU A 65 -1.85 2.40 -10.30
C GLU A 65 -0.93 1.98 -9.13
N LEU A 66 0.36 2.31 -9.23
CA LEU A 66 1.33 2.04 -8.16
C LEU A 66 1.04 2.86 -6.90
N ASP A 67 0.63 4.12 -7.05
CA ASP A 67 0.20 4.96 -5.94
C ASP A 67 -1.02 4.36 -5.23
N GLU A 68 -2.06 4.01 -5.97
CA GLU A 68 -3.26 3.38 -5.43
C GLU A 68 -2.90 2.10 -4.66
N ARG A 69 -2.04 1.26 -5.26
CA ARG A 69 -1.60 0.00 -4.65
C ARG A 69 -0.78 0.23 -3.37
N LEU A 70 0.10 1.23 -3.33
CA LEU A 70 0.80 1.63 -2.10
C LEU A 70 -0.16 2.17 -1.03
N GLY A 71 -1.12 3.01 -1.43
CA GLY A 71 -2.17 3.51 -0.54
C GLY A 71 -3.00 2.38 0.07
N HIS A 72 -3.29 1.33 -0.71
CA HIS A 72 -3.97 0.13 -0.23
C HIS A 72 -3.12 -0.67 0.77
N ILE A 73 -1.82 -0.83 0.53
CA ILE A 73 -0.90 -1.53 1.45
C ILE A 73 -0.77 -0.76 2.77
N ALA A 74 -0.48 0.54 2.72
CA ALA A 74 -0.38 1.39 3.91
C ALA A 74 -1.69 1.42 4.71
N SER A 75 -2.84 1.47 4.03
CA SER A 75 -4.16 1.38 4.65
C SER A 75 -4.47 -0.01 5.22
N SER A 76 -3.89 -1.08 4.66
CA SER A 76 -4.03 -2.46 5.13
C SER A 76 -3.19 -2.72 6.39
N GLU A 77 -1.97 -2.18 6.45
CA GLU A 77 -1.12 -2.22 7.65
C GLU A 77 -1.71 -1.38 8.78
N GLY A 78 -2.28 -0.20 8.48
CA GLY A 78 -3.03 0.61 9.45
C GLY A 78 -4.28 -0.09 10.01
N ARG A 79 -4.95 -0.93 9.20
CA ARG A 79 -6.10 -1.74 9.67
C ARG A 79 -5.70 -2.97 10.48
N SER A 80 -4.48 -3.48 10.31
CA SER A 80 -3.96 -4.57 11.15
C SER A 80 -3.45 -4.09 12.51
N ALA A 81 -3.10 -2.81 12.66
CA ALA A 81 -2.62 -2.24 13.92
C ALA A 81 -3.71 -1.63 14.84
N THR A 82 -4.99 -1.60 14.46
CA THR A 82 -6.07 -1.07 15.33
C THR A 82 -7.30 -1.97 15.41
N GLY A 83 -7.10 -3.28 15.26
CA GLY A 83 -8.17 -4.24 15.05
C GLY A 83 -8.42 -5.28 16.14
N ARG A 84 -7.81 -5.22 17.35
CA ARG A 84 -8.23 -6.14 18.44
C ARG A 84 -7.83 -5.77 19.88
N ARG A 85 -8.21 -4.58 20.37
CA ARG A 85 -8.42 -4.41 21.83
C ARG A 85 -9.37 -3.26 22.20
N ARG A 86 -10.55 -3.19 21.57
CA ARG A 86 -11.72 -2.77 22.35
C ARG A 86 -12.24 -4.01 23.05
N ALA A 87 -11.84 -4.16 24.30
CA ALA A 87 -12.47 -5.07 25.24
C ALA A 87 -13.99 -4.81 25.18
N ARG A 88 -14.73 -5.69 24.51
CA ARG A 88 -16.11 -5.92 24.91
C ARG A 88 -16.01 -6.41 26.35
N PRO A 89 -16.62 -5.75 27.34
CA PRO A 89 -16.70 -6.33 28.67
C PRO A 89 -17.36 -7.70 28.48
N SER A 90 -16.62 -8.74 28.88
CA SER A 90 -17.11 -10.11 28.82
C SER A 90 -18.41 -10.19 29.60
N LEU A 91 -19.36 -10.98 29.13
CA LEU A 91 -20.60 -11.31 29.85
C LEU A 91 -20.30 -11.81 31.28
N MET A 92 -19.10 -12.38 31.48
CA MET A 92 -18.57 -12.84 32.78
C MET A 92 -18.17 -11.69 33.73
N ASP A 93 -17.88 -10.49 33.22
CA ASP A 93 -17.54 -9.31 34.03
C ASP A 93 -18.79 -8.72 34.72
N ARG A 94 -19.97 -8.91 34.12
CA ARG A 94 -21.26 -8.52 34.72
C ARG A 94 -21.73 -9.44 35.85
N LEU A 95 -21.26 -10.69 35.89
CA LEU A 95 -21.71 -11.69 36.87
C LEU A 95 -20.88 -11.70 38.16
N ARG A 96 -19.80 -10.91 38.21
CA ARG A 96 -18.86 -10.88 39.34
C ARG A 96 -19.06 -9.68 40.28
N ARG A 97 -20.20 -8.99 40.21
CA ARG A 97 -20.56 -7.99 41.23
C ARG A 97 -21.17 -8.72 42.43
N PRO A 98 -20.48 -8.82 43.58
CA PRO A 98 -21.16 -9.25 44.78
C PRO A 98 -22.15 -8.15 45.16
N PHE A 99 -23.44 -8.47 45.18
CA PHE A 99 -24.39 -7.74 46.02
C PHE A 99 -24.03 -8.10 47.47
N ARG A 100 -22.98 -7.42 47.96
CA ARG A 100 -22.64 -7.41 49.38
C ARG A 100 -23.73 -6.61 50.07
N GLY A 101 -24.49 -7.30 50.93
CA GLY A 101 -25.48 -6.67 51.78
C GLY A 101 -24.90 -5.46 52.52
N SER A 102 -25.62 -4.37 52.48
CA SER A 102 -25.74 -3.44 53.60
C SER A 102 -27.13 -3.76 54.16
N ASP A 103 -27.24 -4.75 55.04
CA ASP A 103 -27.01 -4.59 56.49
C ASP A 103 -27.80 -3.38 57.01
N ALA A 104 -29.03 -3.68 57.42
CA ALA A 104 -29.80 -2.81 58.28
C ALA A 104 -29.17 -2.82 59.69
N PRO A 105 -29.26 -1.71 60.42
CA PRO A 105 -29.67 -1.84 61.82
C PRO A 105 -30.85 -0.93 62.23
N PRO A 106 -31.59 -1.31 63.29
CA PRO A 106 -32.82 -0.65 63.80
C PRO A 106 -32.48 0.32 64.97
N PRO A 107 -33.40 0.70 65.89
CA PRO A 107 -34.68 1.42 65.80
C PRO A 107 -34.66 2.75 66.61
N ARG A 108 -35.78 3.50 66.63
CA ARG A 108 -36.41 4.04 67.85
C ARG A 108 -37.92 4.04 67.69
#